data_AF-A0A8C6AGW6-F1
#
_entry.id   AF-A0A8C6AGW6-F1
#
_cell.length_a   1.000
_cell.length_b   1.000
_cell.length_c   1.000
_cell.angle_alpha   90.00
_cell.angle_beta   90.00
_cell.angle_gamma   90.00
#
_symmetry.space_group_name_H-M   'P 1'
#
loop_
_entity.id
_entity.type
_entity.pdbx_description
1 polymer ?
#
loop_
_entity_poly.entity_id
_entity_poly.type
_entity_poly.pdbx_seq_one_letter_code
_entity_poly.pdbx_strand_id
1 'polypeptide(L)'
;MESKALFNLIPVGLRVVAIQGVKASLYVAMNGEGYLYSSDVFTPECKFKESVFENYYVIYSSTLYRQQESGRAWFLGLNKEGQIMKGNRVKKTKPSSHFVPKPIEVCMYREPSLHEIGEKQGRSRKSSGTPTMNGGKVVNQDST
;
A
#
# COMPACT_ATOMS: atom_id res chain seq x y z
N MET A 1 -16.32 -20.43 15.79
CA MET A 1 -16.71 -19.05 15.43
C MET A 1 -15.81 -18.61 14.30
N GLU A 2 -16.37 -18.28 13.15
CA GLU A 2 -15.61 -17.74 12.02
C GLU A 2 -15.03 -16.38 12.44
N SER A 3 -13.71 -16.20 12.34
CA SER A 3 -13.07 -14.93 12.69
C SER A 3 -13.52 -13.87 11.68
N LYS A 4 -14.43 -12.97 12.08
CA LYS A 4 -14.84 -11.85 11.24
C LYS A 4 -13.63 -10.94 10.99
N ALA A 5 -13.36 -10.62 9.73
CA ALA A 5 -12.38 -9.60 9.37
C ALA A 5 -12.99 -8.21 9.66
N LEU A 6 -12.39 -7.49 10.62
CA LEU A 6 -12.85 -6.17 11.05
C LEU A 6 -11.91 -5.09 10.51
N PHE A 7 -12.50 -4.00 10.00
CA PHE A 7 -11.78 -2.86 9.46
C PHE A 7 -12.33 -1.55 10.01
N ASN A 8 -11.44 -0.63 10.34
CA ASN A 8 -11.77 0.78 10.53
C ASN A 8 -11.84 1.43 9.16
N LEU A 9 -12.96 2.09 8.87
CA LEU A 9 -13.15 2.91 7.67
C LEU A 9 -13.09 4.38 8.09
N ILE A 10 -11.92 4.99 7.93
CA ILE A 10 -11.62 6.31 8.50
C ILE A 10 -11.74 7.37 7.39
N PRO A 11 -12.64 8.36 7.50
CA PRO A 11 -12.71 9.44 6.52
C PRO A 11 -11.48 10.33 6.63
N VAL A 12 -10.79 10.54 5.51
CA VAL A 12 -9.54 11.34 5.42
C VAL A 12 -9.63 12.39 4.31
N GLY A 13 -10.85 12.68 3.86
CA GLY A 13 -11.17 13.65 2.81
C GLY A 13 -12.57 13.43 2.26
N LEU A 14 -13.03 14.32 1.37
CA LEU A 14 -14.33 14.20 0.72
C LEU A 14 -14.37 12.93 -0.14
N ARG A 15 -15.17 11.94 0.28
CA ARG A 15 -15.25 10.61 -0.36
C ARG A 15 -13.89 9.90 -0.43
N VAL A 16 -12.98 10.20 0.51
CA VAL A 16 -11.69 9.53 0.61
C VAL A 16 -11.58 8.88 1.98
N VAL A 17 -11.26 7.60 1.99
CA VAL A 17 -11.16 6.78 3.18
C VAL A 17 -9.78 6.14 3.30
N ALA A 18 -9.33 5.96 4.53
CA ALA A 18 -8.31 5.00 4.88
C ALA A 18 -8.99 3.73 5.38
N ILE A 19 -8.47 2.56 4.98
CA ILE A 19 -8.97 1.25 5.42
C ILE A 19 -7.89 0.65 6.30
N GLN A 20 -8.19 0.38 7.58
CA GLN A 20 -7.23 -0.18 8.52
C GLN A 20 -7.77 -1.48 9.13
N GLY A 21 -6.99 -2.56 9.11
CA GLY A 21 -7.38 -3.80 9.77
C GLY A 21 -7.31 -3.67 11.29
N VAL A 22 -8.41 -3.93 12.00
CA VAL A 22 -8.50 -3.72 13.46
C VAL A 22 -7.46 -4.56 14.21
N LYS A 23 -7.35 -5.85 13.86
CA LYS A 23 -6.47 -6.80 14.56
C LYS A 23 -4.98 -6.52 14.34
N ALA A 24 -4.60 -6.14 13.13
CA ALA A 24 -3.20 -5.93 12.77
C ALA A 24 -2.75 -4.47 12.95
N SER A 25 -3.69 -3.54 13.05
CA SER A 25 -3.46 -2.08 13.04
C SER A 25 -2.74 -1.57 11.78
N LEU A 26 -2.76 -2.35 10.69
CA LEU A 26 -2.15 -1.98 9.41
C LEU A 26 -3.18 -1.37 8.45
N TYR A 27 -2.78 -0.34 7.74
CA TYR A 27 -3.53 0.25 6.63
C TYR A 27 -3.43 -0.65 5.40
N VAL A 28 -4.51 -0.75 4.64
CA VAL A 28 -4.47 -1.21 3.25
C VAL A 28 -3.88 -0.06 2.43
N ALA A 29 -2.96 -0.38 1.53
CA ALA A 29 -2.33 0.57 0.62
C ALA A 29 -2.17 -0.04 -0.77
N MET A 30 -2.09 0.80 -1.81
CA MET A 30 -1.83 0.37 -3.18
C MET A 30 -0.60 1.07 -3.73
N ASN A 31 0.39 0.32 -4.17
CA ASN A 31 1.62 0.89 -4.70
C ASN A 31 1.52 1.32 -6.17
N GLY A 32 2.54 2.02 -6.66
CA GLY A 32 2.63 2.49 -8.05
C GLY A 32 2.67 1.38 -9.12
N GLU A 33 2.86 0.13 -8.74
CA GLU A 33 2.71 -1.01 -9.65
C GLU A 33 1.28 -1.55 -9.66
N GLY A 34 0.46 -1.22 -8.66
CA GLY A 34 -0.92 -1.66 -8.51
C GLY A 34 -1.08 -2.85 -7.57
N TYR A 35 -0.03 -3.23 -6.83
CA TYR A 35 -0.13 -4.24 -5.80
C TYR A 35 -0.72 -3.64 -4.53
N LEU A 36 -1.63 -4.38 -3.92
CA LEU A 36 -2.15 -4.06 -2.60
C LEU A 36 -1.20 -4.64 -1.55
N TYR A 37 -0.91 -3.86 -0.53
CA TYR A 37 -0.03 -4.25 0.57
C TYR A 37 -0.52 -3.65 1.88
N SER A 38 0.04 -4.13 2.99
CA SER A 38 -0.23 -3.61 4.33
C SER A 38 0.84 -2.61 4.74
N SER A 39 0.43 -1.43 5.20
CA SER A 39 1.32 -0.36 5.66
C SER A 39 1.08 -0.08 7.15
N ASP A 40 2.14 -0.03 7.94
CA ASP A 40 2.10 0.42 9.34
C ASP A 40 2.02 1.96 9.46
N VAL A 41 2.50 2.66 8.44
CA VAL A 41 2.45 4.12 8.33
C VAL A 41 1.34 4.57 7.38
N PHE A 42 0.63 5.65 7.73
CA PHE A 42 -0.36 6.26 6.84
C PHE A 42 0.31 7.14 5.79
N THR A 43 0.25 6.71 4.53
CA THR A 43 0.82 7.42 3.37
C THR A 43 -0.27 7.78 2.36
N PRO A 44 0.03 8.59 1.33
CA PRO A 44 -0.88 8.80 0.20
C PRO A 44 -1.35 7.50 -0.49
N GLU A 45 -0.55 6.43 -0.47
CA GLU A 45 -0.95 5.11 -1.03
C GLU A 45 -2.06 4.42 -0.23
N CYS A 46 -2.28 4.83 1.03
CA CYS A 46 -3.36 4.34 1.90
C CYS A 46 -4.72 5.02 1.63
N LYS A 47 -4.75 6.05 0.77
CA LYS A 47 -5.95 6.84 0.49
C LYS A 47 -6.73 6.24 -0.67
N PHE A 48 -7.96 5.79 -0.40
CA PHE A 48 -8.87 5.29 -1.41
C PHE A 48 -10.05 6.24 -1.59
N LYS A 49 -10.35 6.59 -2.85
CA LYS A 49 -11.61 7.23 -3.19
C LYS A 49 -12.72 6.19 -3.16
N GLU A 50 -13.69 6.38 -2.29
CA GLU A 50 -14.93 5.60 -2.27
C GLU A 50 -15.93 6.19 -3.28
N SER A 51 -16.67 5.32 -3.95
CA SER A 51 -17.74 5.72 -4.86
C SER A 51 -18.80 4.64 -4.89
N VAL A 52 -20.03 5.06 -5.21
CA VAL A 52 -21.14 4.12 -5.39
C VAL A 52 -21.16 3.64 -6.85
N PHE A 53 -21.46 2.36 -7.06
CA PHE A 53 -21.72 1.77 -8.35
C PHE A 53 -23.12 1.17 -8.38
N GLU A 54 -23.91 1.54 -9.40
CA GLU A 54 -25.30 1.09 -9.61
C GLU A 54 -26.19 1.23 -8.36
N ASN A 55 -25.93 2.26 -7.53
CA ASN A 55 -26.64 2.54 -6.28
C ASN A 55 -26.62 1.43 -5.21
N TYR A 56 -25.79 0.39 -5.38
CA TYR A 56 -25.79 -0.77 -4.49
C TYR A 56 -24.40 -1.11 -3.93
N TYR A 57 -23.37 -1.04 -4.76
CA TYR A 57 -22.01 -1.41 -4.36
C TYR A 57 -21.17 -0.19 -4.04
N VAL A 58 -20.24 -0.35 -3.10
CA VAL A 58 -19.14 0.59 -2.89
C VAL A 58 -17.90 0.06 -3.61
N ILE A 59 -17.23 0.95 -4.33
CA ILE A 59 -15.95 0.68 -4.98
C ILE A 59 -14.88 1.60 -4.39
N TYR A 60 -13.68 1.07 -4.21
CA TYR A 60 -12.53 1.81 -3.68
C TYR A 60 -11.45 1.89 -4.75
N SER A 61 -11.06 3.11 -5.12
CA SER A 61 -10.02 3.35 -6.12
C SER A 61 -8.83 4.06 -5.52
N SER A 62 -7.63 3.78 -6.02
CA SER A 62 -6.45 4.56 -5.66
C SER A 62 -6.69 6.03 -5.99
N THR A 63 -6.30 6.91 -5.07
CA THR A 63 -6.28 8.36 -5.33
C THR A 63 -5.10 8.80 -6.20
N LEU A 64 -4.03 8.00 -6.24
CA LEU A 64 -2.79 8.30 -6.96
C LEU A 64 -2.72 7.62 -8.33
N TYR A 65 -3.15 6.35 -8.39
CA TYR A 65 -2.80 5.48 -9.50
C TYR A 65 -3.96 5.19 -10.45
N ARG A 66 -3.64 5.33 -11.73
CA ARG A 66 -4.54 5.16 -12.87
C ARG A 66 -3.75 4.74 -14.11
N GLN A 67 -4.45 4.14 -15.06
CA GLN A 67 -3.91 3.90 -16.39
C GLN A 67 -3.62 5.26 -17.05
N GLN A 68 -2.37 5.47 -17.49
CA GLN A 68 -1.91 6.76 -18.02
C GLN A 68 -2.69 7.20 -19.26
N GLU A 69 -2.84 6.31 -20.25
CA GLU A 69 -3.49 6.64 -21.52
C GLU A 69 -5.00 6.84 -21.38
N SER A 70 -5.70 5.88 -20.76
CA SER A 70 -7.18 5.88 -20.72
C SER A 70 -7.78 6.68 -19.56
N GLY A 71 -6.97 7.10 -18.59
CA GLY A 71 -7.49 7.68 -17.35
C GLY A 71 -8.41 6.70 -16.58
N ARG A 72 -8.23 5.39 -16.75
CA ARG A 72 -8.98 4.39 -15.96
C ARG A 72 -8.34 4.23 -14.58
N ALA A 73 -9.10 4.50 -13.52
CA ALA A 73 -8.64 4.32 -12.15
C ALA A 73 -8.30 2.85 -11.84
N TRP A 74 -7.42 2.64 -10.87
CA TRP A 74 -7.11 1.31 -10.32
C TRP A 74 -7.92 1.07 -9.05
N PHE A 75 -8.43 -0.14 -8.89
CA PHE A 75 -9.42 -0.46 -7.85
C PHE A 75 -8.91 -1.54 -6.91
N LEU A 76 -9.29 -1.45 -5.64
CA LEU A 76 -9.25 -2.60 -4.74
C LEU A 76 -10.18 -3.69 -5.30
N GLY A 77 -9.76 -4.95 -5.24
CA GLY A 77 -10.62 -6.03 -5.69
C GLY A 77 -10.11 -7.43 -5.38
N LEU A 78 -11.06 -8.37 -5.35
CA LEU A 78 -10.82 -9.80 -5.13
C LEU A 78 -11.27 -10.59 -6.36
N ASN A 79 -10.61 -11.71 -6.64
CA ASN A 79 -11.09 -12.67 -7.64
C ASN A 79 -12.22 -13.56 -7.07
N LYS A 80 -12.72 -14.50 -7.87
CA LYS A 80 -13.82 -15.39 -7.47
C LYS A 80 -13.41 -16.34 -6.34
N GLU A 81 -12.12 -16.58 -6.21
CA GLU A 81 -11.49 -17.42 -5.19
C GLU A 81 -11.17 -16.63 -3.90
N GLY A 82 -11.55 -15.35 -3.83
CA GLY A 82 -11.33 -14.48 -2.67
C GLY A 82 -9.89 -13.96 -2.53
N GLN A 83 -9.05 -14.14 -3.54
CA GLN A 83 -7.66 -13.69 -3.55
C GLN A 83 -7.55 -12.25 -4.07
N ILE A 84 -6.57 -11.52 -3.54
CA ILE A 84 -6.31 -10.13 -3.92
C ILE A 84 -5.91 -10.01 -5.39
N MET A 85 -6.45 -9.01 -6.08
CA MET A 85 -6.13 -8.69 -7.47
C MET A 85 -5.28 -7.43 -7.57
N LYS A 86 -4.37 -7.41 -8.55
CA LYS A 86 -3.62 -6.19 -8.92
C LYS A 86 -4.59 -5.10 -9.41
N GLY A 87 -4.49 -3.90 -8.86
CA GLY A 87 -5.50 -2.84 -9.02
C GLY A 87 -5.75 -2.41 -10.45
N ASN A 88 -4.75 -2.49 -11.33
CA ASN A 88 -4.90 -2.19 -12.76
C ASN A 88 -5.73 -3.23 -13.53
N ARG A 89 -5.86 -4.45 -12.99
CA ARG A 89 -6.68 -5.54 -13.53
C ARG A 89 -8.12 -5.51 -13.04
N VAL A 90 -8.39 -4.79 -11.95
CA VAL A 90 -9.73 -4.62 -11.40
C VAL A 90 -10.47 -3.52 -12.17
N LYS A 91 -11.72 -3.78 -12.56
CA LYS A 91 -12.54 -2.85 -13.36
C LYS A 91 -13.79 -2.47 -12.57
N LYS A 92 -14.16 -1.18 -12.61
CA LYS A 92 -15.36 -0.60 -11.96
C LYS A 92 -16.66 -1.39 -12.20
N THR A 93 -16.85 -1.91 -13.42
CA THR A 93 -18.08 -2.62 -13.82
C THR A 93 -18.02 -4.12 -13.55
N LYS A 94 -16.95 -4.62 -12.92
CA LYS A 94 -16.78 -6.05 -12.64
C LYS A 94 -17.02 -6.33 -11.15
N PRO A 95 -17.66 -7.48 -10.83
CA PRO A 95 -17.92 -7.89 -9.45
C PRO A 95 -16.70 -7.91 -8.55
N SER A 96 -15.50 -8.10 -9.12
CA SER A 96 -14.26 -8.07 -8.35
C SER A 96 -14.01 -6.75 -7.61
N SER A 97 -14.62 -5.65 -8.05
CA SER A 97 -14.50 -4.32 -7.41
C SER A 97 -15.64 -3.97 -6.46
N HIS A 98 -16.66 -4.83 -6.36
CA HIS A 98 -17.94 -4.51 -5.75
C HIS A 98 -17.97 -4.97 -4.29
N PHE A 99 -17.97 -4.03 -3.36
CA PHE A 99 -18.04 -4.30 -1.93
C PHE A 99 -19.36 -3.83 -1.34
N VAL A 100 -19.85 -4.56 -0.35
CA VAL A 100 -20.99 -4.16 0.49
C VAL A 100 -20.47 -4.01 1.93
N PRO A 101 -20.21 -2.78 2.39
CA PRO A 101 -19.87 -2.54 3.78
C PRO A 101 -20.99 -3.04 4.70
N LYS A 102 -20.61 -3.75 5.76
CA LYS A 102 -21.54 -4.17 6.83
C LYS A 102 -21.13 -3.45 8.12
N PRO A 103 -21.67 -2.25 8.38
CA PRO A 103 -21.33 -1.48 9.56
C PRO A 103 -21.64 -2.25 10.85
N ILE A 104 -20.81 -2.05 11.87
CA ILE A 104 -21.01 -2.61 13.21
C ILE A 104 -21.37 -1.48 14.17
N GLU A 105 -20.47 -0.51 14.28
CA GLU A 105 -20.61 0.67 15.12
C GLU A 105 -19.91 1.87 14.50
N VAL A 106 -20.27 3.06 14.98
CA VAL A 106 -19.62 4.31 14.62
C VAL A 106 -18.64 4.68 15.73
N CYS A 107 -17.38 4.92 15.38
CA CYS A 107 -16.34 5.32 16.31
C CYS A 107 -15.68 6.62 15.88
N MET A 108 -15.15 7.36 16.86
CA MET A 108 -14.33 8.54 16.60
C MET A 108 -12.86 8.11 16.48
N TYR A 109 -12.20 8.59 15.43
CA TYR A 109 -10.77 8.34 15.21
C TYR A 109 -10.01 9.66 15.21
N ARG A 110 -8.80 9.63 15.74
CA ARG A 110 -7.84 10.72 15.49
C ARG A 110 -7.46 10.69 14.01
N GLU A 111 -7.35 11.85 13.39
CA GLU A 111 -6.85 11.97 12.03
C GLU A 111 -5.44 11.33 11.94
N PRO A 112 -5.22 10.35 11.04
CA PRO A 112 -3.91 9.71 10.88
C PRO A 112 -2.86 10.71 10.42
N SER A 113 -1.65 10.64 10.98
CA SER A 113 -0.53 11.47 10.53
C SER A 113 -0.06 11.06 9.14
N LEU A 114 -0.15 11.97 8.17
CA LEU A 114 0.28 11.72 6.79
C LEU A 114 1.80 11.76 6.70
N HIS A 115 2.38 10.68 6.17
CA HIS A 115 3.81 10.59 5.87
C HIS A 115 4.02 10.51 4.35
N GLU A 116 5.14 11.05 3.88
CA GLU A 116 5.52 10.92 2.48
C GLU A 116 5.79 9.45 2.12
N ILE A 117 5.58 9.12 0.84
CA ILE A 117 6.02 7.83 0.31
C ILE A 117 7.54 7.93 0.26
N GLY A 118 8.25 7.21 1.12
CA GLY A 118 9.70 7.13 1.04
C GLY A 118 10.09 6.67 -0.36
N GLU A 119 10.96 7.43 -1.04
CA GLU A 119 11.71 6.89 -2.17
C GLU A 119 12.31 5.58 -1.68
N LYS A 120 11.94 4.48 -2.34
CA LYS A 120 12.33 3.09 -2.05
C LYS A 120 13.48 3.04 -1.05
N GLN A 121 13.25 2.45 0.13
CA GLN A 121 14.34 1.94 0.96
C GLN A 121 15.40 1.40 0.00
N GLY A 122 16.51 2.14 -0.11
CA GLY A 122 17.62 1.72 -0.93
C GLY A 122 17.86 0.28 -0.55
N ARG A 123 18.04 -0.58 -1.57
CA ARG A 123 18.68 -1.88 -1.39
C ARG A 123 19.67 -1.71 -0.25
N SER A 124 19.47 -2.44 0.84
CA SER A 124 20.43 -2.50 1.94
C SER A 124 21.73 -3.03 1.33
N ARG A 125 22.53 -2.14 0.74
CA ARG A 125 23.95 -2.33 0.56
C ARG A 125 24.48 -2.17 1.97
N LYS A 126 24.45 -3.27 2.71
CA LYS A 126 25.28 -3.43 3.89
C LYS A 126 26.66 -2.90 3.51
N SER A 127 27.09 -1.84 4.18
CA SER A 127 28.47 -1.43 4.19
C SER A 127 29.26 -2.57 4.83
N SER A 128 29.82 -3.48 4.04
CA SER A 128 30.91 -4.32 4.52
C SER A 128 32.21 -3.56 4.25
N GLY A 129 32.49 -2.55 5.07
CA GLY A 129 33.86 -2.06 5.19
C GLY A 129 34.70 -3.20 5.76
N THR A 130 35.59 -3.77 4.96
CA THR A 130 36.59 -4.72 5.43
C THR A 130 37.78 -3.91 5.95
N PRO A 131 38.19 -4.05 7.22
CA PRO A 131 39.42 -3.43 7.70
C PRO A 131 40.59 -4.34 7.29
N THR A 132 41.53 -3.84 6.50
CA THR A 132 42.83 -4.49 6.30
C THR A 132 43.85 -3.86 7.24
N MET A 133 44.30 -4.65 8.21
CA MET A 133 45.35 -4.32 9.17
C MET A 133 46.72 -4.22 8.47
N ASN A 134 47.51 -3.27 8.94
CA ASN A 134 48.92 -3.07 8.60
C ASN A 134 49.80 -4.31 8.87
N GLY A 135 50.76 -4.55 7.98
CA GLY A 135 51.93 -5.39 8.22
C GLY A 135 53.11 -4.86 7.41
N GLY A 136 53.98 -4.05 8.02
CA GLY A 136 55.21 -3.58 7.39
C GLY A 136 56.31 -4.64 7.39
N LYS A 137 57.23 -4.60 6.42
CA LYS A 137 58.57 -3.95 6.51
C LYS A 137 59.53 -4.47 5.40
N VAL A 138 59.90 -3.55 4.49
CA VAL A 138 61.22 -3.25 3.85
C VAL A 138 62.11 -4.41 3.33
N VAL A 139 62.60 -4.30 2.07
CA VAL A 139 64.03 -4.11 1.66
C VAL A 139 64.30 -4.42 0.16
N ASN A 140 64.83 -3.38 -0.52
CA ASN A 140 65.82 -3.26 -1.62
C ASN A 140 65.64 -3.70 -3.09
N GLN A 141 65.96 -2.70 -3.94
CA GLN A 141 66.90 -2.66 -5.11
C GLN A 141 66.60 -3.57 -6.32
N ASP A 142 66.76 -3.19 -7.58
CA ASP A 142 67.64 -2.19 -8.22
C ASP A 142 67.05 -1.69 -9.55
N SER A 143 67.59 -0.56 -10.02
CA SER A 143 67.38 0.00 -11.36
C SER A 143 68.28 -0.68 -12.40
N THR A 144 67.76 -0.91 -13.61
CA THR A 144 68.34 -0.51 -14.92
C THR A 144 67.27 -0.67 -15.98
#